data_AF-A0A661QBD7-F1
#
_entry.id   AF-A0A661QBD7-F1
#
_cell.length_a   1.000
_cell.length_b   1.000
_cell.length_c   1.000
_cell.angle_alpha   90.00
_cell.angle_beta   90.00
_cell.angle_gamma   90.00
#
_symmetry.space_group_name_H-M   'P 1'
#
loop_
_entity.id
_entity.type
_entity.pdbx_description
1 polymer ?
#
loop_
_entity_poly.entity_id
_entity_poly.type
_entity_poly.pdbx_seq_one_letter_code
_entity_poly.pdbx_strand_id
1 'polypeptide(L)'
;MIGGIIISIVLAALFFNFISKVIIEKHKQVSKESFSTMVNTINSLCGMNVGQSMTKTLTFSDIVEEVYAFGGRKTVVDRITVGDYLCMNITNKVTCERTECPVEMIYISHEEKVLGLVNRLLGRFGYNEYQLRFLKTECGTSILKPGMKTSCICDWGDLVSLITCQDQGENKILVTEDKTVILTDITPWIDATPEMLTLAKNVANNLSGSKILIVWEDTSVDPTFPSRSQMITSLENEGFQVTTFRHSTIIPTLDNYDQIWLLNPGWCEHPGRKNSYYCSGTLDWKESEIRSVGKAVEEGKGLFLITDSGVIKGKYQDIAVRVFNRILETIGYTFKQIPGCRCGCETPDVWSTQINDHELTKGIDDFRVKAVALLGCEYKYKVE
;
A
#
# COMPACT_ATOMS: atom_id res chain seq x y z
N MET A 1 -71.14 -19.19 -20.71
CA MET A 1 -70.13 -18.38 -21.42
C MET A 1 -69.23 -17.60 -20.46
N ILE A 2 -69.77 -16.77 -19.55
CA ILE A 2 -68.98 -15.98 -18.58
C ILE A 2 -68.11 -16.84 -17.64
N GLY A 3 -68.65 -17.94 -17.10
CA GLY A 3 -67.89 -18.85 -16.23
C GLY A 3 -66.71 -19.55 -16.92
N GLY A 4 -66.81 -19.84 -18.22
CA GLY A 4 -65.71 -20.43 -19.01
C GLY A 4 -64.57 -19.43 -19.26
N ILE A 5 -64.90 -18.15 -19.43
CA ILE A 5 -63.90 -17.07 -19.57
C ILE A 5 -63.14 -16.86 -18.26
N ILE A 6 -63.83 -16.84 -17.11
CA ILE A 6 -63.19 -16.67 -15.80
C ILE A 6 -62.25 -17.85 -15.50
N ILE A 7 -62.69 -19.10 -15.71
CA ILE A 7 -61.85 -20.28 -15.51
C ILE A 7 -60.63 -20.25 -16.43
N SER A 8 -60.80 -19.85 -17.69
CA SER A 8 -59.69 -19.74 -18.65
C SER A 8 -58.68 -18.66 -18.25
N ILE A 9 -59.13 -17.51 -17.73
CA ILE A 9 -58.25 -16.45 -17.22
C ILE A 9 -57.49 -16.91 -15.98
N VAL A 10 -58.15 -17.60 -15.04
CA VAL A 10 -57.49 -18.13 -13.83
C VAL A 10 -56.46 -19.19 -14.19
N LEU A 11 -56.78 -20.12 -15.10
CA LEU A 11 -55.84 -21.12 -15.58
C LEU A 11 -54.66 -20.48 -16.33
N ALA A 12 -54.92 -19.48 -17.18
CA ALA A 12 -53.87 -18.72 -17.85
C ALA A 12 -52.97 -18.01 -16.81
N ALA A 13 -53.53 -17.34 -15.81
CA ALA A 13 -52.77 -16.66 -14.77
C ALA A 13 -51.90 -17.63 -13.94
N LEU A 14 -52.43 -18.82 -13.59
CA LEU A 14 -51.65 -19.87 -12.92
C LEU A 14 -50.52 -20.39 -13.81
N PHE A 15 -50.79 -20.59 -15.09
CA PHE A 15 -49.79 -21.04 -16.07
C PHE A 15 -48.69 -19.99 -16.30
N PHE A 16 -49.06 -18.71 -16.43
CA PHE A 16 -48.11 -17.59 -16.51
C PHE A 16 -47.23 -17.49 -15.25
N ASN A 17 -47.83 -17.63 -14.06
CA ASN A 17 -47.08 -17.64 -12.81
C ASN A 17 -46.11 -18.83 -12.72
N PHE A 18 -46.51 -20.00 -13.20
CA PHE A 18 -45.65 -21.18 -13.23
C PHE A 18 -44.47 -20.99 -14.19
N ILE A 19 -44.72 -20.55 -15.43
CA ILE A 19 -43.66 -20.29 -16.42
C ILE A 19 -42.69 -19.22 -15.93
N SER A 20 -43.20 -18.11 -15.37
CA SER A 20 -42.37 -17.03 -14.84
C SER A 20 -41.43 -17.53 -13.73
N LYS A 21 -41.92 -18.37 -12.81
CA LYS A 21 -41.09 -19.00 -11.77
C LYS A 21 -40.00 -19.88 -12.35
N VAL A 22 -40.32 -20.72 -13.34
CA VAL A 22 -39.34 -21.62 -13.99
C VAL A 22 -38.25 -20.80 -14.72
N ILE A 23 -38.64 -19.74 -15.43
CA ILE A 23 -37.70 -18.84 -16.10
C ILE A 23 -36.76 -18.19 -15.07
N ILE A 24 -37.31 -17.58 -14.01
CA ILE A 24 -36.49 -16.94 -12.96
C ILE A 24 -35.50 -17.94 -12.35
N GLU A 25 -35.94 -19.16 -12.07
CA GLU A 25 -35.05 -20.17 -11.48
C GLU A 25 -33.94 -20.61 -12.44
N LYS A 26 -34.23 -20.73 -13.74
CA LYS A 26 -33.20 -20.96 -14.77
C LYS A 26 -32.19 -19.81 -14.82
N HIS A 27 -32.65 -18.56 -14.79
CA HIS A 27 -31.77 -17.39 -14.79
C HIS A 27 -30.89 -17.31 -13.54
N LYS A 28 -31.43 -17.69 -12.37
CA LYS A 28 -30.66 -17.83 -11.13
C LYS A 28 -29.59 -18.91 -11.25
N GLN A 29 -29.95 -20.07 -11.78
CA GLN A 29 -29.04 -21.20 -11.91
C GLN A 29 -27.84 -20.85 -12.81
N VAL A 30 -28.08 -20.28 -13.99
CA VAL A 30 -26.99 -19.85 -14.90
C VAL A 30 -26.07 -18.82 -14.24
N SER A 31 -26.65 -17.84 -13.53
CA SER A 31 -25.86 -16.81 -12.85
C SER A 31 -25.01 -17.40 -11.71
N LYS A 32 -25.53 -18.38 -10.98
CA LYS A 32 -24.80 -19.14 -9.95
C LYS A 32 -23.68 -19.99 -10.54
N GLU A 33 -23.87 -20.59 -11.71
CA GLU A 33 -22.84 -21.37 -12.40
C GLU A 33 -21.67 -20.47 -12.85
N SER A 34 -21.98 -19.29 -13.42
CA SER A 34 -20.96 -18.28 -13.74
C SER A 34 -20.24 -17.77 -12.50
N PHE A 35 -20.97 -17.53 -11.40
CA PHE A 35 -20.40 -17.11 -10.12
C PHE A 35 -19.48 -18.19 -9.54
N SER A 36 -19.91 -19.45 -9.49
CA SER A 36 -19.08 -20.58 -9.05
C SER A 36 -17.85 -20.77 -9.93
N THR A 37 -17.98 -20.58 -11.25
CA THR A 37 -16.84 -20.60 -12.17
C THR A 37 -15.83 -19.49 -11.83
N MET A 38 -16.31 -18.29 -11.47
CA MET A 38 -15.46 -17.20 -11.01
C MET A 38 -14.70 -17.60 -9.74
N VAL A 39 -15.39 -18.08 -8.70
CA VAL A 39 -14.79 -18.53 -7.42
C VAL A 39 -13.75 -19.63 -7.65
N ASN A 40 -14.09 -20.65 -8.42
CA ASN A 40 -13.20 -21.78 -8.71
C ASN A 40 -11.95 -21.33 -9.48
N THR A 41 -12.10 -20.36 -10.40
CA THR A 41 -10.96 -19.80 -11.15
C THR A 41 -10.03 -19.01 -10.22
N ILE A 42 -10.58 -18.22 -9.29
CA ILE A 42 -9.79 -17.50 -8.27
C ILE A 42 -9.01 -18.49 -7.42
N ASN A 43 -9.68 -19.48 -6.83
CA ASN A 43 -9.03 -20.43 -5.93
C ASN A 43 -7.96 -21.25 -6.67
N SER A 44 -8.22 -21.65 -7.91
CA SER A 44 -7.19 -22.31 -8.74
C SER A 44 -5.97 -21.41 -8.99
N LEU A 45 -6.15 -20.10 -9.18
CA LEU A 45 -5.06 -19.16 -9.38
C LEU A 45 -4.33 -18.82 -8.07
N CYS A 46 -5.00 -18.89 -6.92
CA CYS A 46 -4.36 -18.65 -5.63
C CYS A 46 -3.17 -19.60 -5.38
N GLY A 47 -3.23 -20.84 -5.88
CA GLY A 47 -2.13 -21.82 -5.83
C GLY A 47 -1.13 -21.75 -6.98
N MET A 48 -1.26 -20.77 -7.89
CA MET A 48 -0.41 -20.62 -9.09
C MET A 48 0.71 -19.59 -8.90
N ASN A 49 1.66 -19.58 -9.83
CA ASN A 49 2.75 -18.61 -9.83
C ASN A 49 2.26 -17.22 -10.28
N VAL A 50 2.91 -16.18 -9.77
CA VAL A 50 2.65 -14.79 -10.12
C VAL A 50 2.85 -14.54 -11.61
N GLY A 51 1.98 -13.71 -12.20
CA GLY A 51 1.97 -13.41 -13.63
C GLY A 51 1.15 -14.40 -14.48
N GLN A 52 0.78 -15.55 -13.94
CA GLN A 52 -0.11 -16.48 -14.64
C GLN A 52 -1.52 -15.88 -14.77
N SER A 53 -2.14 -16.08 -15.93
CA SER A 53 -3.46 -15.52 -16.20
C SER A 53 -4.35 -16.47 -17.00
N MET A 54 -5.66 -16.29 -16.82
CA MET A 54 -6.72 -17.02 -17.50
C MET A 54 -7.77 -16.03 -17.98
N THR A 55 -8.34 -16.25 -19.16
CA THR A 55 -9.50 -15.48 -19.63
C THR A 55 -10.74 -16.36 -19.59
N LYS A 56 -11.84 -15.85 -19.04
CA LYS A 56 -13.13 -16.53 -19.00
C LYS A 56 -14.22 -15.58 -19.49
N THR A 57 -15.16 -16.13 -20.24
CA THR A 57 -16.44 -15.45 -20.52
C THR A 57 -17.44 -15.93 -19.48
N LEU A 58 -17.99 -14.99 -18.72
CA LEU A 58 -19.00 -15.26 -17.70
C LEU A 58 -20.32 -14.61 -18.09
N THR A 59 -21.41 -15.31 -17.82
CA THR A 59 -22.74 -14.89 -18.22
C THR A 59 -23.60 -14.65 -17.00
N PHE A 60 -24.01 -13.41 -16.79
CA PHE A 60 -24.91 -13.03 -15.70
C PHE A 60 -26.25 -12.60 -16.26
N SER A 61 -27.32 -13.13 -15.68
CA SER A 61 -28.68 -12.71 -16.03
C SER A 61 -28.94 -11.27 -15.55
N ASP A 62 -29.87 -10.57 -16.19
CA ASP A 62 -30.36 -9.24 -15.76
C ASP A 62 -30.95 -9.21 -14.34
N ILE A 63 -31.23 -10.38 -13.74
CA ILE A 63 -31.66 -10.46 -12.33
C ILE A 63 -30.51 -10.26 -11.32
N VAL A 64 -29.26 -10.30 -11.81
CA VAL A 64 -28.07 -10.04 -11.01
C VAL A 64 -27.86 -8.53 -10.97
N GLU A 65 -28.01 -7.94 -9.79
CA GLU A 65 -27.85 -6.50 -9.59
C GLU A 65 -26.37 -6.12 -9.57
N GLU A 66 -25.56 -6.92 -8.86
CA GLU A 66 -24.14 -6.66 -8.68
C GLU A 66 -23.32 -7.92 -8.38
N VAL A 67 -22.05 -7.91 -8.80
CA VAL A 67 -20.99 -8.84 -8.40
C VAL A 67 -19.77 -8.02 -7.97
N TYR A 68 -19.23 -8.31 -6.78
CA TYR A 68 -18.19 -7.50 -6.15
C TYR A 68 -17.35 -8.29 -5.14
N ALA A 69 -16.16 -7.80 -4.82
CA ALA A 69 -15.32 -8.32 -3.74
C ALA A 69 -15.61 -7.59 -2.41
N PHE A 70 -15.50 -8.29 -1.28
CA PHE A 70 -15.89 -7.79 0.04
C PHE A 70 -14.90 -8.19 1.14
N GLY A 71 -14.42 -7.18 1.88
CA GLY A 71 -13.46 -7.34 3.00
C GLY A 71 -14.01 -6.90 4.36
N GLY A 72 -15.33 -6.94 4.57
CA GLY A 72 -16.00 -6.49 5.82
C GLY A 72 -16.79 -5.19 5.66
N ARG A 73 -16.42 -4.34 4.70
CA ARG A 73 -17.26 -3.26 4.15
C ARG A 73 -17.14 -3.28 2.62
N LYS A 74 -18.22 -2.93 1.92
CA LYS A 74 -18.20 -2.76 0.47
C LYS A 74 -17.53 -1.42 0.17
N THR A 75 -16.32 -1.48 -0.39
CA THR A 75 -15.58 -0.30 -0.83
C THR A 75 -15.46 -0.38 -2.35
N VAL A 76 -16.00 0.62 -3.05
CA VAL A 76 -15.92 0.73 -4.52
C VAL A 76 -15.14 2.00 -4.84
N VAL A 77 -13.94 1.86 -5.39
CA VAL A 77 -13.09 2.97 -5.85
C VAL A 77 -12.79 2.73 -7.32
N ASP A 78 -13.12 3.70 -8.18
CA ASP A 78 -12.96 3.58 -9.64
C ASP A 78 -13.54 2.30 -10.25
N ARG A 79 -14.67 1.85 -9.69
CA ARG A 79 -15.32 0.59 -10.06
C ARG A 79 -14.46 -0.65 -9.78
N ILE A 80 -13.50 -0.58 -8.87
CA ILE A 80 -12.74 -1.72 -8.34
C ILE A 80 -13.20 -1.97 -6.90
N THR A 81 -13.30 -3.26 -6.55
CA THR A 81 -13.63 -3.72 -5.21
C THR A 81 -12.59 -4.74 -4.76
N VAL A 82 -12.31 -4.78 -3.47
CA VAL A 82 -11.26 -5.62 -2.87
C VAL A 82 -11.80 -6.38 -1.66
N GLY A 83 -11.36 -7.62 -1.48
CA GLY A 83 -11.63 -8.38 -0.25
C GLY A 83 -11.29 -9.86 -0.33
N ASP A 84 -11.69 -10.60 0.70
CA ASP A 84 -11.48 -12.06 0.82
C ASP A 84 -12.74 -12.87 0.53
N TYR A 85 -13.81 -12.18 0.13
CA TYR A 85 -15.08 -12.76 -0.27
C TYR A 85 -15.46 -12.23 -1.64
N LEU A 86 -15.99 -13.10 -2.47
CA LEU A 86 -16.71 -12.73 -3.67
C LEU A 86 -18.20 -12.74 -3.35
N CYS A 87 -18.93 -11.70 -3.73
CA CYS A 87 -20.36 -11.56 -3.45
C CYS A 87 -21.14 -11.31 -4.74
N MET A 88 -22.35 -11.84 -4.79
CA MET A 88 -23.32 -11.61 -5.86
C MET A 88 -24.68 -11.29 -5.24
N ASN A 89 -25.31 -10.21 -5.70
CA ASN A 89 -26.67 -9.85 -5.31
C ASN A 89 -27.66 -10.22 -6.43
N ILE A 90 -28.59 -11.11 -6.11
CA ILE A 90 -29.69 -11.47 -7.00
C ILE A 90 -30.99 -11.01 -6.35
N THR A 91 -31.61 -9.97 -6.92
CA THR A 91 -32.95 -9.51 -6.51
C THR A 91 -33.04 -9.23 -5.00
N ASN A 92 -32.12 -8.42 -4.47
CA ASN A 92 -31.94 -8.11 -3.03
C ASN A 92 -31.53 -9.30 -2.12
N LYS A 93 -31.08 -10.42 -2.69
CA LYS A 93 -30.50 -11.52 -1.93
C LYS A 93 -29.01 -11.63 -2.24
N VAL A 94 -28.18 -11.24 -1.28
CA VAL A 94 -26.72 -11.35 -1.36
C VAL A 94 -26.28 -12.77 -1.02
N THR A 95 -25.44 -13.35 -1.86
CA THR A 95 -24.72 -14.60 -1.62
C THR A 95 -23.22 -14.28 -1.70
N CYS A 96 -22.45 -14.67 -0.68
CA CYS A 96 -21.02 -14.46 -0.66
C CYS A 96 -20.30 -15.80 -0.44
N GLU A 97 -19.18 -15.98 -1.14
CA GLU A 97 -18.30 -17.13 -1.02
C GLU A 97 -16.90 -16.63 -0.69
N ARG A 98 -16.24 -17.29 0.27
CA ARG A 98 -14.87 -16.95 0.68
C ARG A 98 -13.89 -17.47 -0.37
N THR A 99 -12.89 -16.66 -0.72
CA THR A 99 -11.80 -17.05 -1.62
C THR A 99 -10.58 -17.52 -0.83
N GLU A 100 -9.71 -18.32 -1.45
CA GLU A 100 -8.49 -18.83 -0.82
C GLU A 100 -7.39 -17.77 -0.67
N CYS A 101 -7.46 -16.69 -1.46
CA CYS A 101 -6.58 -15.54 -1.39
C CYS A 101 -7.38 -14.25 -1.64
N PRO A 102 -6.82 -13.07 -1.28
CA PRO A 102 -7.49 -11.79 -1.54
C PRO A 102 -7.75 -11.59 -3.03
N VAL A 103 -8.87 -10.94 -3.35
CA VAL A 103 -9.27 -10.64 -4.71
C VAL A 103 -9.50 -9.14 -4.88
N GLU A 104 -8.95 -8.57 -5.95
CA GLU A 104 -9.49 -7.35 -6.53
C GLU A 104 -10.34 -7.71 -7.75
N MET A 105 -11.42 -6.97 -7.96
CA MET A 105 -12.21 -7.13 -9.16
C MET A 105 -12.85 -5.84 -9.61
N ILE A 106 -13.05 -5.73 -10.92
CA ILE A 106 -14.00 -4.77 -11.44
C ILE A 106 -15.40 -5.06 -10.88
N TYR A 107 -16.01 -4.02 -10.32
CA TYR A 107 -17.39 -3.97 -9.90
C TYR A 107 -18.29 -4.19 -11.11
N ILE A 108 -19.02 -5.31 -11.11
CA ILE A 108 -20.00 -5.63 -12.13
C ILE A 108 -21.34 -5.18 -11.58
N SER A 109 -21.93 -4.13 -12.17
CA SER A 109 -23.30 -3.72 -11.86
C SER A 109 -24.17 -3.75 -13.09
N HIS A 110 -25.43 -4.13 -12.89
CA HIS A 110 -26.45 -3.95 -13.90
C HIS A 110 -26.95 -2.50 -13.88
N GLU A 111 -26.70 -1.75 -14.95
CA GLU A 111 -27.37 -0.47 -15.18
C GLU A 111 -28.70 -0.73 -15.90
N GLU A 112 -29.82 -0.60 -15.18
CA GLU A 112 -31.16 -0.79 -15.76
C GLU A 112 -31.46 0.29 -16.81
N LYS A 113 -31.46 -0.08 -18.09
CA LYS A 113 -32.06 0.75 -19.15
C LYS A 113 -33.58 0.62 -19.08
N VAL A 114 -34.32 1.66 -19.47
CA VAL A 114 -35.82 1.68 -19.46
C VAL A 114 -36.44 0.48 -20.18
N LEU A 115 -35.82 0.02 -21.28
CA LEU A 115 -36.22 -1.19 -22.01
C LEU A 115 -36.05 -2.49 -21.18
N GLY A 116 -35.03 -2.55 -20.32
CA GLY A 116 -34.80 -3.66 -19.38
C GLY A 116 -35.93 -3.79 -18.36
N LEU A 117 -36.42 -2.66 -17.81
CA LEU A 117 -37.57 -2.65 -16.91
C LEU A 117 -38.85 -3.18 -17.57
N VAL A 118 -39.13 -2.78 -18.81
CA VAL A 118 -40.29 -3.27 -19.58
C VAL A 118 -40.16 -4.78 -19.84
N ASN A 119 -38.98 -5.25 -20.23
CA ASN A 119 -38.74 -6.68 -20.43
C ASN A 119 -38.87 -7.48 -19.13
N ARG A 120 -38.41 -6.92 -18.00
CA ARG A 120 -38.58 -7.50 -16.65
C ARG A 120 -40.05 -7.64 -16.26
N LEU A 121 -40.87 -6.61 -16.52
CA LEU A 121 -42.33 -6.63 -16.30
C LEU A 121 -43.02 -7.68 -17.18
N LEU A 122 -42.49 -7.94 -18.37
CA LEU A 122 -42.98 -8.96 -19.31
C LEU A 122 -42.38 -10.36 -19.07
N GLY A 123 -41.57 -10.55 -18.01
CA GLY A 123 -40.94 -11.83 -17.67
C GLY A 123 -39.84 -12.28 -18.65
N ARG A 124 -39.31 -11.36 -19.45
CA ARG A 124 -38.21 -11.60 -20.40
C ARG A 124 -36.92 -11.09 -19.79
N PHE A 125 -36.14 -11.98 -19.20
CA PHE A 125 -34.83 -11.64 -18.67
C PHE A 125 -33.77 -11.91 -19.74
N GLY A 126 -32.85 -10.98 -19.93
CA GLY A 126 -31.69 -11.14 -20.78
C GLY A 126 -30.50 -11.72 -20.02
N TYR A 127 -29.39 -11.85 -20.75
CA TYR A 127 -28.09 -12.21 -20.22
C TYR A 127 -27.06 -11.20 -20.71
N ASN A 128 -26.11 -10.87 -19.85
CA ASN A 128 -24.94 -10.06 -20.17
C ASN A 128 -23.70 -10.95 -20.08
N GLU A 129 -22.88 -10.91 -21.13
CA GLU A 129 -21.61 -11.63 -21.18
C GLU A 129 -20.46 -10.70 -20.84
N TYR A 130 -19.57 -11.17 -19.97
CA TYR A 130 -18.40 -10.45 -19.51
C TYR A 130 -17.16 -11.28 -19.83
N GLN A 131 -16.33 -10.77 -20.73
CA GLN A 131 -14.99 -11.32 -20.95
C GLN A 131 -14.05 -10.74 -19.89
N LEU A 132 -13.63 -11.58 -18.94
CA LEU A 132 -12.80 -11.18 -17.80
C LEU A 132 -11.46 -11.91 -17.84
N ARG A 133 -10.40 -11.16 -17.54
CA ARG A 133 -9.04 -11.65 -17.35
C ARG A 133 -8.79 -11.82 -15.86
N PHE A 134 -8.50 -13.03 -15.45
CA PHE A 134 -8.06 -13.40 -14.12
C PHE A 134 -6.53 -13.46 -14.14
N LEU A 135 -5.88 -12.71 -13.26
CA LEU A 135 -4.43 -12.62 -13.18
C LEU A 135 -4.00 -12.94 -11.75
N LYS A 136 -3.08 -13.88 -11.58
CA LYS A 136 -2.40 -14.10 -10.29
C LYS A 136 -1.37 -12.99 -10.09
N THR A 137 -1.56 -12.18 -9.06
CA THR A 137 -0.64 -11.14 -8.60
C THR A 137 -0.02 -11.55 -7.28
N GLU A 138 0.91 -10.74 -6.77
CA GLU A 138 1.50 -10.98 -5.46
C GLU A 138 0.48 -10.74 -4.31
N CYS A 139 -0.45 -9.79 -4.47
CA CYS A 139 -1.52 -9.52 -3.49
C CYS A 139 -2.60 -10.61 -3.46
N GLY A 140 -2.75 -11.38 -4.53
CA GLY A 140 -3.82 -12.38 -4.67
C GLY A 140 -4.24 -12.55 -6.12
N THR A 141 -5.55 -12.49 -6.40
CA THR A 141 -6.06 -12.59 -7.78
C THR A 141 -6.76 -11.31 -8.22
N SER A 142 -6.44 -10.83 -9.43
CA SER A 142 -7.10 -9.68 -10.06
C SER A 142 -8.07 -10.12 -11.14
N ILE A 143 -9.32 -9.64 -11.08
CA ILE A 143 -10.37 -9.91 -12.09
C ILE A 143 -10.69 -8.61 -12.84
N LEU A 144 -10.15 -8.51 -14.05
CA LEU A 144 -10.08 -7.26 -14.80
C LEU A 144 -10.71 -7.40 -16.18
N LYS A 145 -11.21 -6.30 -16.75
CA LYS A 145 -11.54 -6.28 -18.19
C LYS A 145 -10.26 -6.27 -19.03
N PRO A 146 -10.30 -6.74 -20.28
CA PRO A 146 -9.19 -6.59 -21.23
C PRO A 146 -8.70 -5.13 -21.27
N GLY A 147 -7.38 -4.94 -21.14
CA GLY A 147 -6.74 -3.62 -21.14
C GLY A 147 -6.60 -2.93 -19.77
N MET A 148 -7.30 -3.41 -18.72
CA MET A 148 -7.12 -2.86 -17.37
C MET A 148 -5.85 -3.40 -16.69
N LYS A 149 -5.17 -2.53 -15.94
CA LYS A 149 -4.04 -2.86 -15.07
C LYS A 149 -4.53 -3.25 -13.67
N THR A 150 -3.70 -4.00 -12.95
CA THR A 150 -3.93 -4.39 -11.56
C THR A 150 -3.69 -3.20 -10.63
N SER A 151 -4.47 -3.08 -9.54
CA SER A 151 -4.17 -2.13 -8.45
C SER A 151 -3.32 -2.77 -7.35
N CYS A 152 -3.01 -4.08 -7.47
CA CYS A 152 -1.98 -4.71 -6.65
C CYS A 152 -0.66 -4.03 -6.96
N ILE A 153 -0.21 -3.24 -6.00
CA ILE A 153 1.10 -2.61 -6.03
C ILE A 153 2.00 -3.30 -5.03
N CYS A 154 3.24 -3.48 -5.45
CA CYS A 154 4.38 -3.74 -4.61
C CYS A 154 5.57 -3.36 -5.43
N ASP A 155 6.06 -2.15 -5.20
CA ASP A 155 7.23 -1.70 -5.93
C ASP A 155 8.50 -1.93 -5.12
N TRP A 156 9.00 -3.15 -5.20
CA TRP A 156 10.42 -3.42 -5.02
C TRP A 156 11.20 -3.26 -6.33
N GLY A 157 10.52 -3.24 -7.48
CA GLY A 157 11.18 -3.05 -8.79
C GLY A 157 11.85 -1.69 -8.89
N ASP A 158 11.26 -0.71 -8.21
CA ASP A 158 11.68 0.69 -8.17
C ASP A 158 12.61 1.02 -6.98
N LEU A 159 12.94 0.02 -6.14
CA LEU A 159 13.79 0.21 -4.95
C LEU A 159 15.20 -0.34 -5.19
N VAL A 160 16.16 0.56 -5.37
CA VAL A 160 17.57 0.17 -5.43
C VAL A 160 18.11 0.05 -4.01
N SER A 161 18.49 -1.17 -3.61
CA SER A 161 19.22 -1.40 -2.37
C SER A 161 20.69 -1.09 -2.55
N LEU A 162 21.22 -0.19 -1.74
CA LEU A 162 22.61 0.28 -1.90
C LEU A 162 23.56 -0.27 -0.86
N ILE A 163 23.05 -0.59 0.33
CA ILE A 163 23.85 -1.16 1.40
C ILE A 163 23.09 -2.36 1.96
N THR A 164 23.72 -3.54 2.02
CA THR A 164 23.13 -4.78 2.54
C THR A 164 24.01 -5.44 3.61
N CYS A 165 23.44 -6.31 4.44
CA CYS A 165 24.20 -7.22 5.31
C CYS A 165 24.62 -8.49 4.56
N GLN A 166 25.89 -8.89 4.66
CA GLN A 166 26.46 -10.03 3.93
C GLN A 166 25.75 -11.39 4.15
N ASP A 167 25.15 -11.65 5.32
CA ASP A 167 24.67 -13.01 5.68
C ASP A 167 23.14 -13.21 5.73
N GLN A 168 22.34 -12.20 5.43
CA GLN A 168 20.86 -12.32 5.44
C GLN A 168 20.12 -11.53 4.35
N GLY A 169 20.83 -10.87 3.40
CA GLY A 169 20.21 -10.35 2.18
C GLY A 169 19.21 -9.21 2.34
N GLU A 170 19.45 -8.25 3.24
CA GLU A 170 18.47 -7.20 3.54
C GLU A 170 19.04 -5.77 3.57
N ASN A 171 18.17 -4.85 3.15
CA ASN A 171 18.44 -3.53 2.62
C ASN A 171 18.52 -2.46 3.72
N LYS A 172 19.51 -1.57 3.62
CA LYS A 172 19.79 -0.55 4.65
C LYS A 172 19.60 0.87 4.14
N ILE A 173 20.01 1.12 2.90
CA ILE A 173 19.63 2.31 2.14
C ILE A 173 18.81 1.83 0.95
N LEU A 174 17.58 2.35 0.87
CA LEU A 174 16.70 2.16 -0.27
C LEU A 174 16.55 3.50 -0.99
N VAL A 175 16.62 3.46 -2.31
CA VAL A 175 16.30 4.62 -3.15
C VAL A 175 15.10 4.26 -4.02
N THR A 176 14.07 5.09 -3.97
CA THR A 176 12.91 4.98 -4.86
C THR A 176 13.15 5.69 -6.20
N GLU A 177 12.43 5.31 -7.25
CA GLU A 177 12.44 6.03 -8.54
C GLU A 177 12.10 7.52 -8.39
N ASP A 178 11.22 7.86 -7.44
CA ASP A 178 10.79 9.25 -7.16
C ASP A 178 11.80 10.08 -6.36
N LYS A 179 13.06 9.66 -6.29
CA LYS A 179 14.11 10.32 -5.50
C LYS A 179 13.74 10.41 -4.01
N THR A 180 13.10 9.39 -3.45
CA THR A 180 13.03 9.24 -2.00
C THR A 180 14.18 8.34 -1.55
N VAL A 181 15.02 8.86 -0.66
CA VAL A 181 16.05 8.06 0.01
C VAL A 181 15.49 7.63 1.35
N ILE A 182 15.58 6.35 1.65
CA ILE A 182 15.11 5.74 2.89
C ILE A 182 16.28 5.07 3.57
N LEU A 183 16.46 5.35 4.85
CA LEU A 183 17.53 4.77 5.65
C LEU A 183 17.02 4.30 7.01
N THR A 184 17.32 3.05 7.36
CA THR A 184 16.81 2.42 8.58
C THR A 184 17.92 2.01 9.54
N ASP A 185 17.62 2.09 10.85
CA ASP A 185 18.34 1.42 11.97
C ASP A 185 19.83 1.72 12.10
N ILE A 186 20.15 2.95 11.80
CA ILE A 186 21.51 3.49 11.76
C ILE A 186 21.95 4.07 13.10
N THR A 187 21.15 3.98 14.17
CA THR A 187 21.51 4.61 15.44
C THR A 187 22.86 4.12 15.95
N PRO A 188 23.82 5.04 16.20
CA PRO A 188 23.72 6.48 15.99
C PRO A 188 24.25 6.89 14.60
N TRP A 189 23.35 7.26 13.68
CA TRP A 189 23.66 8.04 12.46
C TRP A 189 24.17 9.45 12.81
N ILE A 190 24.33 9.69 14.11
CA ILE A 190 24.46 10.96 14.80
C ILE A 190 25.90 11.15 15.29
N ASP A 191 26.77 10.17 15.08
CA ASP A 191 28.18 10.24 15.49
C ASP A 191 29.06 11.00 14.47
N ALA A 192 28.47 11.54 13.39
CA ALA A 192 29.16 12.36 12.38
C ALA A 192 30.48 11.75 11.88
N THR A 193 30.48 10.43 11.65
CA THR A 193 31.64 9.74 11.12
C THR A 193 31.94 10.24 9.69
N PRO A 194 33.17 10.06 9.16
CA PRO A 194 33.49 10.49 7.81
C PRO A 194 32.57 9.90 6.72
N GLU A 195 32.21 8.62 6.85
CA GLU A 195 31.35 7.87 5.93
C GLU A 195 29.93 8.45 5.91
N MET A 196 29.50 8.85 7.10
CA MET A 196 28.22 9.43 7.41
C MET A 196 28.04 10.84 6.84
N LEU A 197 29.06 11.68 7.01
CA LEU A 197 29.11 13.01 6.39
C LEU A 197 29.15 12.89 4.86
N THR A 198 29.90 11.91 4.35
CA THR A 198 29.97 11.61 2.91
C THR A 198 28.61 11.19 2.37
N LEU A 199 27.91 10.27 3.04
CA LEU A 199 26.56 9.86 2.67
C LEU A 199 25.59 11.04 2.64
N ALA A 200 25.59 11.89 3.67
CA ALA A 200 24.71 13.06 3.72
C ALA A 200 24.96 14.00 2.52
N LYS A 201 26.22 14.25 2.16
CA LYS A 201 26.56 15.03 0.96
C LYS A 201 26.05 14.37 -0.31
N ASN A 202 26.27 13.06 -0.46
CA ASN A 202 25.84 12.33 -1.64
C ASN A 202 24.31 12.34 -1.78
N VAL A 203 23.57 12.18 -0.67
CA VAL A 203 22.10 12.31 -0.64
C VAL A 203 21.66 13.71 -1.06
N ALA A 204 22.25 14.76 -0.48
CA ALA A 204 21.91 16.14 -0.83
C ALA A 204 22.16 16.43 -2.32
N ASN A 205 23.26 15.93 -2.87
CA ASN A 205 23.59 16.06 -4.29
C ASN A 205 22.61 15.27 -5.20
N ASN A 206 22.22 14.06 -4.79
CA ASN A 206 21.34 13.20 -5.57
C ASN A 206 19.89 13.72 -5.62
N LEU A 207 19.37 14.19 -4.49
CA LEU A 207 18.01 14.73 -4.38
C LEU A 207 17.78 16.01 -5.19
N SER A 208 18.86 16.69 -5.62
CA SER A 208 18.84 17.96 -6.36
C SER A 208 18.26 19.13 -5.57
N GLY A 209 18.54 20.37 -6.00
CA GLY A 209 18.14 21.58 -5.27
C GLY A 209 19.10 21.96 -4.15
N SER A 210 18.92 23.16 -3.60
CA SER A 210 19.89 23.80 -2.68
C SER A 210 19.33 24.06 -1.29
N LYS A 211 18.00 24.11 -1.13
CA LYS A 211 17.36 24.43 0.15
C LYS A 211 16.86 23.16 0.83
N ILE A 212 17.43 22.86 1.99
CA ILE A 212 17.15 21.64 2.75
C ILE A 212 16.44 22.01 4.05
N LEU A 213 15.26 21.44 4.29
CA LEU A 213 14.63 21.43 5.62
C LEU A 213 14.96 20.12 6.32
N ILE A 214 15.61 20.18 7.47
CA ILE A 214 15.85 19.02 8.33
C ILE A 214 14.92 19.11 9.54
N VAL A 215 14.01 18.14 9.66
CA VAL A 215 13.06 18.01 10.77
C VAL A 215 13.57 16.96 11.75
N TRP A 216 13.75 17.40 12.99
CA TRP A 216 14.29 16.63 14.09
C TRP A 216 13.18 16.29 15.08
N GLU A 217 12.86 15.01 15.28
CA GLU A 217 11.82 14.61 16.23
C GLU A 217 12.35 14.47 17.67
N ASP A 218 13.49 13.80 17.86
CA ASP A 218 14.01 13.51 19.19
C ASP A 218 15.15 14.48 19.62
N THR A 219 15.31 14.73 20.92
CA THR A 219 16.38 15.60 21.43
C THR A 219 17.76 14.95 21.34
N SER A 220 17.80 13.62 21.22
CA SER A 220 19.00 12.89 20.77
C SER A 220 19.30 13.06 19.28
N VAL A 221 18.54 13.86 18.53
CA VAL A 221 18.85 14.31 17.17
C VAL A 221 18.84 15.85 17.04
N ASP A 222 18.47 16.61 18.08
CA ASP A 222 18.52 18.08 18.12
C ASP A 222 19.88 18.68 17.67
N PRO A 223 19.92 19.67 16.76
CA PRO A 223 21.14 20.26 16.19
C PRO A 223 22.02 20.98 17.22
N THR A 224 21.53 21.24 18.44
CA THR A 224 22.34 21.82 19.53
C THR A 224 23.43 20.88 20.06
N PHE A 225 23.43 19.60 19.66
CA PHE A 225 24.51 18.66 19.96
C PHE A 225 25.71 18.81 18.99
N PRO A 226 26.97 18.87 19.49
CA PRO A 226 28.16 19.16 18.67
C PRO A 226 28.44 18.24 17.48
N SER A 227 28.04 16.97 17.51
CA SER A 227 28.24 16.06 16.37
C SER A 227 27.30 16.39 15.21
N ARG A 228 26.11 16.96 15.48
CA ARG A 228 25.09 17.21 14.45
C ARG A 228 25.31 18.53 13.74
N SER A 229 25.89 19.51 14.44
CA SER A 229 26.39 20.72 13.79
C SER A 229 27.46 20.42 12.74
N GLN A 230 28.21 19.32 12.86
CA GLN A 230 29.19 18.92 11.83
C GLN A 230 28.52 18.50 10.53
N MET A 231 27.41 17.75 10.57
CA MET A 231 26.65 17.40 9.36
C MET A 231 26.08 18.65 8.68
N ILE A 232 25.49 19.55 9.47
CA ILE A 232 24.94 20.82 8.96
C ILE A 232 26.05 21.67 8.33
N THR A 233 27.14 21.90 9.07
CA THR A 233 28.31 22.66 8.58
C THR A 233 28.90 22.02 7.33
N SER A 234 28.95 20.68 7.29
CA SER A 234 29.45 19.93 6.14
C SER A 234 28.58 20.15 4.90
N LEU A 235 27.24 20.19 5.04
CA LEU A 235 26.32 20.50 3.94
C LEU A 235 26.42 21.98 3.53
N GLU A 236 26.48 22.90 4.50
CA GLU A 236 26.63 24.34 4.22
C GLU A 236 27.94 24.65 3.49
N ASN A 237 29.03 23.96 3.82
CA ASN A 237 30.31 24.07 3.13
C ASN A 237 30.27 23.59 1.66
N GLU A 238 29.32 22.70 1.32
CA GLU A 238 29.04 22.29 -0.07
C GLU A 238 28.08 23.27 -0.78
N GLY A 239 27.63 24.32 -0.10
CA GLY A 239 26.79 25.38 -0.67
C GLY A 239 25.28 25.18 -0.47
N PHE A 240 24.84 24.18 0.31
CA PHE A 240 23.44 24.00 0.65
C PHE A 240 22.95 25.02 1.69
N GLN A 241 21.70 25.46 1.57
CA GLN A 241 21.00 26.29 2.55
C GLN A 241 20.21 25.38 3.48
N VAL A 242 20.76 25.10 4.66
CA VAL A 242 20.17 24.16 5.62
C VAL A 242 19.34 24.89 6.66
N THR A 243 18.05 24.57 6.72
CA THR A 243 17.17 25.01 7.82
C THR A 243 16.87 23.83 8.73
N THR A 244 17.16 23.98 10.01
CA THR A 244 16.85 22.97 11.02
C THR A 244 15.57 23.31 11.75
N PHE A 245 14.68 22.34 11.92
CA PHE A 245 13.42 22.49 12.62
C PHE A 245 13.24 21.35 13.62
N ARG A 246 12.91 21.67 14.86
CA ARG A 246 12.52 20.65 15.85
C ARG A 246 11.01 20.48 15.83
N HIS A 247 10.53 19.24 15.81
CA HIS A 247 9.09 18.92 15.79
C HIS A 247 8.41 19.11 17.16
N SER A 248 8.60 20.28 17.75
CA SER A 248 7.88 20.75 18.94
C SER A 248 6.66 21.62 18.58
N THR A 249 6.54 21.98 17.30
CA THR A 249 5.40 22.66 16.70
C THR A 249 5.10 22.03 15.34
N ILE A 250 3.94 22.37 14.76
CA ILE A 250 3.56 21.93 13.41
C ILE A 250 4.66 22.34 12.43
N ILE A 251 5.08 21.43 11.55
CA ILE A 251 6.12 21.72 10.54
C ILE A 251 5.73 22.94 9.67
N PRO A 252 6.71 23.75 9.25
CA PRO A 252 6.44 24.89 8.37
C PRO A 252 5.92 24.45 7.00
N THR A 253 5.38 25.39 6.22
CA THR A 253 5.10 25.13 4.80
C THR A 253 6.37 24.67 4.07
N LEU A 254 6.20 23.70 3.19
CA LEU A 254 7.30 23.05 2.47
C LEU A 254 7.62 23.74 1.13
N ASP A 255 6.88 24.79 0.76
CA ASP A 255 7.03 25.49 -0.53
C ASP A 255 8.39 26.16 -0.75
N ASN A 256 9.08 26.49 0.34
CA ASN A 256 10.36 27.20 0.30
C ASN A 256 11.58 26.27 0.23
N TYR A 257 11.37 24.95 0.24
CA TYR A 257 12.45 23.96 0.32
C TYR A 257 12.42 23.05 -0.91
N ASP A 258 13.62 22.67 -1.36
CA ASP A 258 13.81 21.73 -2.46
C ASP A 258 13.88 20.29 -1.95
N GLN A 259 14.36 20.12 -0.70
CA GLN A 259 14.54 18.83 -0.05
C GLN A 259 13.98 18.84 1.38
N ILE A 260 13.36 17.73 1.77
CA ILE A 260 12.76 17.53 3.09
C ILE A 260 13.41 16.30 3.71
N TRP A 261 14.06 16.48 4.85
CA TRP A 261 14.76 15.43 5.56
C TRP A 261 14.05 15.20 6.89
N LEU A 262 13.44 14.03 7.08
CA LEU A 262 12.70 13.70 8.29
C LEU A 262 13.47 12.65 9.09
N LEU A 263 13.88 13.04 10.29
CA LEU A 263 14.75 12.24 11.13
C LEU A 263 13.93 11.66 12.30
N ASN A 264 13.71 10.35 12.23
CA ASN A 264 12.92 9.53 13.16
C ASN A 264 11.42 9.91 13.27
N PRO A 265 10.68 10.08 12.15
CA PRO A 265 9.26 10.43 12.21
C PRO A 265 8.40 9.37 12.92
N GLY A 266 7.70 9.76 13.99
CA GLY A 266 6.85 8.94 14.84
C GLY A 266 7.55 8.28 16.03
N TRP A 267 8.87 8.46 16.19
CA TRP A 267 9.64 7.84 17.26
C TRP A 267 9.16 8.23 18.66
N CYS A 268 8.77 9.50 18.84
CA CYS A 268 8.34 10.06 20.10
C CYS A 268 6.84 9.86 20.39
N GLU A 269 6.06 9.44 19.40
CA GLU A 269 4.67 9.02 19.60
C GLU A 269 4.54 7.67 20.31
N HIS A 270 5.62 6.88 20.36
CA HIS A 270 5.61 5.58 21.02
C HIS A 270 5.33 5.75 22.53
N PRO A 271 4.32 5.07 23.10
CA PRO A 271 3.92 5.28 24.51
C PRO A 271 5.07 5.07 25.51
N GLY A 272 5.96 4.12 25.23
CA GLY A 272 7.14 3.85 26.07
C GLY A 272 8.24 4.92 26.00
N ARG A 273 8.13 5.91 25.10
CA ARG A 273 9.14 6.96 24.88
C ARG A 273 8.65 8.38 25.04
N LYS A 274 7.34 8.62 24.96
CA LYS A 274 6.73 9.96 25.06
C LYS A 274 7.18 10.77 26.28
N ASN A 275 7.46 10.08 27.40
CA ASN A 275 7.92 10.71 28.65
C ASN A 275 9.44 10.63 28.86
N SER A 276 10.20 10.15 27.87
CA SER A 276 11.65 10.12 27.95
C SER A 276 12.24 11.53 27.78
N TYR A 277 13.45 11.73 28.31
CA TYR A 277 14.22 12.96 28.10
C TYR A 277 14.37 13.28 26.59
N TYR A 278 14.44 12.24 25.76
CA TYR A 278 14.60 12.35 24.31
C TYR A 278 13.35 12.87 23.59
N CYS A 279 12.17 12.69 24.15
CA CYS A 279 10.91 13.07 23.49
C CYS A 279 10.17 14.22 24.16
N SER A 280 10.74 14.78 25.22
CA SER A 280 10.13 15.89 25.94
C SER A 280 9.89 17.10 25.02
N GLY A 281 8.65 17.57 24.98
CA GLY A 281 8.22 18.72 24.18
C GLY A 281 8.00 18.46 22.70
N THR A 282 8.01 17.20 22.27
CA THR A 282 7.68 16.79 20.89
C THR A 282 6.17 16.67 20.71
N LEU A 283 5.66 17.01 19.53
CA LEU A 283 4.23 16.85 19.21
C LEU A 283 3.96 15.52 18.52
N ASP A 284 2.72 15.04 18.63
CA ASP A 284 2.24 13.97 17.77
C ASP A 284 2.04 14.54 16.34
N TRP A 285 2.44 13.78 15.32
CA TRP A 285 2.27 14.09 13.91
C TRP A 285 0.81 14.14 13.51
N LYS A 286 0.42 15.25 12.89
CA LYS A 286 -0.91 15.42 12.33
C LYS A 286 -0.99 14.84 10.92
N GLU A 287 -2.17 14.32 10.59
CA GLU A 287 -2.48 13.86 9.24
C GLU A 287 -2.23 14.94 8.17
N SER A 288 -2.48 16.22 8.50
CA SER A 288 -2.19 17.34 7.60
C SER A 288 -0.70 17.51 7.29
N GLU A 289 0.18 17.22 8.26
CA GLU A 289 1.63 17.30 8.07
C GLU A 289 2.10 16.18 7.16
N ILE A 290 1.63 14.95 7.42
CA ILE A 290 1.93 13.76 6.61
C ILE A 290 1.51 13.98 5.15
N ARG A 291 0.28 14.46 4.91
CA ARG A 291 -0.19 14.78 3.55
C ARG A 291 0.59 15.91 2.89
N SER A 292 1.08 16.88 3.67
CA SER A 292 1.90 17.96 3.13
C SER A 292 3.25 17.43 2.63
N VAL A 293 3.83 16.45 3.32
CA VAL A 293 5.05 15.77 2.86
C VAL A 293 4.79 14.99 1.58
N GLY A 294 3.72 14.19 1.52
CA GLY A 294 3.36 13.46 0.29
C GLY A 294 3.17 14.39 -0.92
N LYS A 295 2.39 15.46 -0.75
CA LYS A 295 2.18 16.48 -1.78
C LYS A 295 3.50 17.12 -2.24
N ALA A 296 4.42 17.37 -1.31
CA ALA A 296 5.72 17.95 -1.65
C ALA A 296 6.55 17.04 -2.57
N VAL A 297 6.50 15.71 -2.35
CA VAL A 297 7.15 14.73 -3.22
C VAL A 297 6.45 14.65 -4.58
N GLU A 298 5.12 14.67 -4.63
CA GLU A 298 4.36 14.74 -5.89
C GLU A 298 4.70 15.99 -6.72
N GLU A 299 5.03 17.10 -6.05
CA GLU A 299 5.52 18.35 -6.67
C GLU A 299 6.99 18.29 -7.11
N GLY A 300 7.68 17.16 -6.89
CA GLY A 300 9.05 16.91 -7.33
C GLY A 300 10.15 17.28 -6.31
N LYS A 301 9.80 17.55 -5.04
CA LYS A 301 10.79 17.80 -3.98
C LYS A 301 11.42 16.49 -3.52
N GLY A 302 12.71 16.54 -3.18
CA GLY A 302 13.43 15.37 -2.68
C GLY A 302 13.06 15.04 -1.23
N LEU A 303 12.95 13.75 -0.92
CA LEU A 303 12.63 13.28 0.43
C LEU A 303 13.74 12.36 0.95
N PHE A 304 14.27 12.67 2.13
CA PHE A 304 15.15 11.78 2.87
C PHE A 304 14.48 11.37 4.18
N LEU A 305 14.16 10.08 4.31
CA LEU A 305 13.55 9.52 5.51
C LEU A 305 14.54 8.66 6.26
N ILE A 306 14.70 8.98 7.55
CA ILE A 306 15.48 8.17 8.47
C ILE A 306 14.58 7.66 9.57
N THR A 307 14.66 6.37 9.88
CA THR A 307 13.98 5.82 11.05
C THR A 307 14.86 4.82 11.79
N ASP A 308 14.83 4.84 13.10
CA ASP A 308 15.25 3.73 13.94
C ASP A 308 14.03 2.84 14.20
N SER A 309 14.09 1.60 13.74
CA SER A 309 13.06 0.57 13.92
C SER A 309 13.45 -0.45 15.01
N GLY A 310 14.69 -0.38 15.51
CA GLY A 310 15.20 -0.87 16.79
C GLY A 310 14.58 -2.15 17.35
N VAL A 311 15.03 -3.32 16.89
CA VAL A 311 14.87 -4.59 17.61
C VAL A 311 16.17 -4.92 18.33
N ILE A 312 16.36 -4.42 19.55
CA ILE A 312 17.52 -4.84 20.40
C ILE A 312 17.03 -5.84 21.45
N LYS A 313 17.53 -7.09 21.35
CA LYS A 313 17.47 -8.19 22.34
C LYS A 313 16.22 -8.19 23.24
N GLY A 314 15.07 -8.58 22.69
CA GLY A 314 13.89 -8.99 23.47
C GLY A 314 13.30 -7.94 24.42
N LYS A 315 13.73 -6.67 24.34
CA LYS A 315 13.29 -5.58 25.22
C LYS A 315 12.63 -4.40 24.51
N TYR A 316 12.63 -4.38 23.18
CA TYR A 316 11.90 -3.37 22.41
C TYR A 316 10.70 -4.03 21.73
N GLN A 317 9.53 -3.67 22.26
CA GLN A 317 8.21 -3.85 21.67
C GLN A 317 8.13 -3.04 20.38
N ASP A 318 7.36 -3.51 19.39
CA ASP A 318 7.01 -2.83 18.14
C ASP A 318 7.20 -1.31 18.22
N ILE A 319 8.39 -0.81 17.82
CA ILE A 319 8.56 0.63 17.62
C ILE A 319 7.77 0.91 16.36
N ALA A 320 6.52 1.28 16.56
CA ALA A 320 5.59 1.48 15.49
C ALA A 320 6.16 2.54 14.54
N VAL A 321 6.69 2.11 13.40
CA VAL A 321 7.04 2.92 12.22
C VAL A 321 5.77 3.51 11.57
N ARG A 322 4.74 3.82 12.36
CA ARG A 322 3.40 4.19 11.89
C ARG A 322 3.43 5.50 11.12
N VAL A 323 4.11 6.52 11.64
CA VAL A 323 4.21 7.82 10.96
C VAL A 323 5.08 7.67 9.71
N PHE A 324 6.25 7.05 9.84
CA PHE A 324 7.12 6.70 8.72
C PHE A 324 6.36 5.98 7.58
N ASN A 325 5.60 4.93 7.91
CA ASN A 325 4.77 4.20 6.96
C ASN A 325 3.66 5.07 6.36
N ARG A 326 2.97 5.88 7.16
CA ARG A 326 1.92 6.78 6.65
C ARG A 326 2.50 7.81 5.68
N ILE A 327 3.72 8.30 5.91
CA ILE A 327 4.41 9.18 4.95
C ILE A 327 4.69 8.41 3.66
N LEU A 328 5.24 7.20 3.75
CA LEU A 328 5.54 6.37 2.59
C LEU A 328 4.28 5.99 1.81
N GLU A 329 3.17 5.74 2.49
CA GLU A 329 1.87 5.44 1.88
C GLU A 329 1.38 6.63 1.03
N THR A 330 1.65 7.87 1.45
CA THR A 330 1.29 9.06 0.63
C THR A 330 2.08 9.17 -0.66
N ILE A 331 3.23 8.50 -0.76
CA ILE A 331 4.07 8.47 -1.97
C ILE A 331 4.07 7.09 -2.64
N GLY A 332 3.10 6.23 -2.32
CA GLY A 332 2.89 4.96 -3.01
C GLY A 332 3.67 3.76 -2.48
N TYR A 333 4.41 3.89 -1.37
CA TYR A 333 5.20 2.80 -0.78
C TYR A 333 4.58 2.33 0.54
N THR A 334 4.43 1.01 0.74
CA THR A 334 3.93 0.44 2.01
C THR A 334 4.95 -0.51 2.59
N PHE A 335 5.45 -0.17 3.77
CA PHE A 335 6.42 -0.98 4.49
C PHE A 335 5.79 -1.71 5.66
N LYS A 336 6.19 -2.96 5.85
CA LYS A 336 5.93 -3.71 7.07
C LYS A 336 7.26 -3.97 7.76
N GLN A 337 7.33 -3.60 9.04
CA GLN A 337 8.40 -4.09 9.88
C GLN A 337 8.23 -5.60 10.05
N ILE A 338 9.18 -6.39 9.55
CA ILE A 338 9.21 -7.83 9.79
C ILE A 338 9.91 -8.05 11.14
N PRO A 339 9.23 -8.67 12.12
CA PRO A 339 9.80 -8.94 13.42
C PRO A 339 11.04 -9.80 13.32
N GLY A 340 12.07 -9.41 14.05
CA GLY A 340 13.36 -10.08 14.05
C GLY A 340 14.49 -9.08 13.97
N CYS A 341 15.67 -9.53 14.35
CA CYS A 341 16.90 -8.78 14.18
C CYS A 341 17.84 -9.67 13.38
N ARG A 342 18.32 -9.19 12.24
CA ARG A 342 19.20 -9.96 11.32
C ARG A 342 20.62 -9.43 11.23
N CYS A 343 20.87 -8.20 11.71
CA CYS A 343 22.18 -7.55 11.70
C CYS A 343 22.49 -6.93 13.06
N GLY A 344 23.66 -7.19 13.67
CA GLY A 344 24.13 -6.47 14.87
C GLY A 344 23.39 -6.76 16.19
N CYS A 345 22.56 -7.80 16.21
CA CYS A 345 21.72 -8.20 17.35
C CYS A 345 22.52 -8.80 18.50
N GLU A 346 23.74 -9.25 18.21
CA GLU A 346 24.69 -9.81 19.14
C GLU A 346 25.88 -8.85 19.26
N THR A 347 26.06 -8.28 20.45
CA THR A 347 27.32 -7.62 20.83
C THR A 347 28.43 -8.69 20.86
N PRO A 348 29.62 -8.45 20.28
CA PRO A 348 30.17 -7.17 19.79
C PRO A 348 30.29 -7.09 18.26
N ASP A 349 29.49 -7.84 17.50
CA ASP A 349 29.80 -8.05 16.08
C ASP A 349 29.31 -6.87 15.23
N VAL A 350 30.28 -6.06 14.79
CA VAL A 350 30.13 -5.17 13.64
C VAL A 350 30.18 -6.06 12.41
N TRP A 351 29.05 -6.23 11.73
CA TRP A 351 28.96 -7.04 10.52
C TRP A 351 29.38 -6.24 9.29
N SER A 352 30.15 -6.86 8.41
CA SER A 352 30.52 -6.31 7.11
C SER A 352 29.28 -6.07 6.25
N THR A 353 29.16 -4.84 5.75
CA THR A 353 28.16 -4.49 4.75
C THR A 353 28.67 -4.79 3.35
N GLN A 354 27.76 -5.11 2.43
CA GLN A 354 28.04 -4.93 1.01
C GLN A 354 27.54 -3.56 0.62
N ILE A 355 28.37 -2.82 -0.12
CA ILE A 355 28.05 -1.49 -0.62
C ILE A 355 28.04 -1.61 -2.14
N ASN A 356 26.88 -1.38 -2.75
CA ASN A 356 26.74 -1.37 -4.19
C ASN A 356 27.28 -0.05 -4.75
N ASP A 357 27.89 -0.10 -5.93
CA ASP A 357 28.37 1.10 -6.62
C ASP A 357 27.18 1.97 -7.05
N HIS A 358 27.11 3.18 -6.50
CA HIS A 358 26.04 4.15 -6.73
C HIS A 358 26.51 5.55 -6.33
N GLU A 359 25.92 6.60 -6.90
CA GLU A 359 26.29 7.98 -6.55
C GLU A 359 26.06 8.30 -5.06
N LEU A 360 25.11 7.62 -4.40
CA LEU A 360 24.89 7.76 -2.95
C LEU A 360 25.98 7.13 -2.09
N THR A 361 26.63 6.07 -2.57
CA THR A 361 27.63 5.29 -1.82
C THR A 361 29.07 5.63 -2.22
N LYS A 362 29.25 6.51 -3.20
CA LYS A 362 30.55 6.95 -3.69
C LYS A 362 31.42 7.50 -2.57
N GLY A 363 32.63 6.96 -2.44
CA GLY A 363 33.60 7.34 -1.41
C GLY A 363 33.33 6.74 -0.03
N ILE A 364 32.42 5.76 0.07
CA ILE A 364 32.14 5.01 1.30
C ILE A 364 32.66 3.59 1.14
N ASP A 365 33.75 3.27 1.84
CA ASP A 365 34.41 1.95 1.76
C ASP A 365 33.92 0.96 2.82
N ASP A 366 33.39 1.46 3.94
CA ASP A 366 32.77 0.68 5.03
C ASP A 366 31.55 1.45 5.54
N PHE A 367 30.51 0.73 5.95
CA PHE A 367 29.33 1.33 6.56
C PHE A 367 28.80 0.43 7.67
N ARG A 368 28.96 0.86 8.92
CA ARG A 368 28.59 0.07 10.09
C ARG A 368 27.11 0.27 10.44
N VAL A 369 26.37 -0.83 10.61
CA VAL A 369 24.95 -0.81 11.00
C VAL A 369 24.74 -1.68 12.23
N LYS A 370 24.03 -1.15 13.25
CA LYS A 370 23.96 -1.75 14.60
C LYS A 370 22.71 -2.60 14.86
N ALA A 371 21.59 -2.34 14.19
CA ALA A 371 20.41 -3.19 14.17
C ALA A 371 19.77 -3.02 12.78
N VAL A 372 18.93 -3.95 12.31
CA VAL A 372 18.03 -3.65 11.18
C VAL A 372 16.73 -4.40 11.46
N ALA A 373 15.59 -3.71 11.50
CA ALA A 373 14.33 -4.40 11.25
C ALA A 373 14.11 -4.46 9.74
N LEU A 374 13.68 -5.63 9.31
CA LEU A 374 13.49 -5.92 7.91
C LEU A 374 12.27 -5.13 7.43
N LEU A 375 12.50 -4.21 6.49
CA LEU A 375 11.45 -3.56 5.73
C LEU A 375 10.94 -4.57 4.69
N GLY A 376 9.78 -5.17 4.93
CA GLY A 376 9.09 -6.01 3.95
C GLY A 376 8.04 -5.20 3.19
N CYS A 377 7.72 -5.58 1.94
CA CYS A 377 6.53 -5.04 1.31
C CYS A 377 5.29 -5.71 1.86
N GLU A 378 4.25 -4.90 2.07
CA GLU A 378 2.91 -5.42 2.25
C GLU A 378 2.16 -5.25 0.92
N TYR A 379 2.14 -6.34 0.14
CA TYR A 379 1.35 -6.45 -1.07
C TYR A 379 -0.10 -6.07 -0.76
N LYS A 380 -0.52 -4.90 -1.24
CA LYS A 380 -1.85 -4.35 -1.01
C LYS A 380 -2.41 -3.80 -2.31
N TYR A 381 -3.72 -3.92 -2.44
CA TYR A 381 -4.44 -3.23 -3.48
C TYR A 381 -4.56 -1.75 -3.11
N LYS A 382 -4.15 -0.85 -4.01
CA LYS A 382 -4.34 0.59 -3.81
C LYS A 382 -5.84 0.90 -3.90
N VAL A 383 -6.43 1.33 -2.79
CA VAL A 383 -7.83 1.79 -2.73
C VAL A 383 -7.75 3.29 -2.48
N GLU A 384 -7.76 4.09 -3.56
CA GLU A 384 -7.70 5.56 -3.50
C GLU A 384 -8.90 6.22 -2.84
#